data_AF-E1Z6M2-F1
#
_entry.id   AF-E1Z6M2-F1
#
_cell.length_a   1.000
_cell.length_b   1.000
_cell.length_c   1.000
_cell.angle_alpha   90.00
_cell.angle_beta   90.00
_cell.angle_gamma   90.00
#
_symmetry.space_group_name_H-M   'P 1'
#
loop_
_entity.id
_entity.type
_entity.pdbx_description
1 polymer ?
#
loop_
_entity_poly.entity_id
_entity_poly.type
_entity_poly.pdbx_seq_one_letter_code
_entity_poly.pdbx_strand_id
1 'polypeptide(L)'
;MLAGGATLVVQQPARSERRHLRSTVASAAAAARPPRVGRPSKSAAKHEAKQFQDLARQLTRLTEKQLVRLQPLVGEQVVDAVGLAARISNRNQGRQRQESLVAKLLRESVIATEVTQLQAAVESVRTGQGIIANPAAEQQVQLWLQALLADDVAAATQAFGLAQSSGADLQQIRQLLRQAQQTEVQPPPAATAPPADAAAVPPASRPTAKALSARKQLRKLLQLLAEHAAAKAAEDEQ
;
A
#
# COMPACT_ATOMS: atom_id res chain seq x y z
N MET A 1 -19.45 -74.46 -55.48
CA MET A 1 -18.10 -74.50 -54.88
C MET A 1 -17.11 -73.90 -55.87
N LEU A 2 -16.10 -73.20 -55.36
CA LEU A 2 -14.98 -72.51 -56.04
C LEU A 2 -15.38 -71.15 -56.66
N ALA A 3 -15.15 -70.01 -55.98
CA ALA A 3 -13.87 -69.30 -55.81
C ALA A 3 -13.32 -68.85 -57.18
N GLY A 4 -13.15 -67.58 -57.52
CA GLY A 4 -12.70 -66.44 -56.72
C GLY A 4 -11.42 -65.92 -57.38
N GLY A 5 -11.42 -64.68 -57.89
CA GLY A 5 -10.24 -64.11 -58.54
C GLY A 5 -10.50 -62.86 -59.37
N ALA A 6 -11.07 -61.81 -58.77
CA ALA A 6 -11.06 -60.48 -59.37
C ALA A 6 -9.78 -59.76 -58.94
N THR A 7 -8.86 -59.58 -59.89
CA THR A 7 -7.64 -58.79 -59.75
C THR A 7 -8.00 -57.34 -59.50
N LEU A 8 -7.87 -56.87 -58.25
CA LEU A 8 -7.98 -55.45 -57.92
C LEU A 8 -6.61 -54.80 -58.10
N VAL A 9 -6.45 -54.04 -59.18
CA VAL A 9 -5.33 -53.13 -59.39
C VAL A 9 -5.37 -52.07 -58.29
N VAL A 10 -4.43 -52.15 -57.35
CA VAL A 10 -4.19 -51.09 -56.35
C VAL A 10 -3.55 -49.92 -57.08
N GLN A 11 -4.36 -48.95 -57.47
CA GLN A 11 -3.91 -47.64 -57.91
C GLN A 11 -3.33 -46.89 -56.71
N GLN A 12 -1.99 -46.77 -56.65
CA GLN A 12 -1.35 -45.86 -55.71
C GLN A 12 -1.66 -44.41 -56.09
N PRO A 13 -2.17 -43.57 -55.17
CA PRO A 13 -2.28 -42.14 -55.43
C PRO A 13 -0.89 -41.49 -55.36
N ALA A 14 -0.70 -40.53 -56.27
CA ALA A 14 0.51 -39.76 -56.47
C ALA A 14 1.04 -39.10 -55.18
N ARG A 15 2.37 -39.06 -55.09
CA ARG A 15 3.18 -38.65 -53.92
C ARG A 15 3.20 -37.13 -53.63
N SER A 16 2.32 -36.33 -54.24
CA SER A 16 2.43 -34.85 -54.22
C SER A 16 1.46 -34.12 -53.28
N GLU A 17 0.55 -34.81 -52.59
CA GLU A 17 -0.46 -34.13 -51.74
C GLU A 17 -0.42 -34.52 -50.25
N ARG A 18 0.73 -34.94 -49.74
CA ARG A 18 0.92 -35.19 -48.29
C ARG A 18 1.61 -34.05 -47.53
N ARG A 19 1.56 -32.81 -48.04
CA ARG A 19 2.20 -31.65 -47.38
C ARG A 19 1.26 -30.66 -46.70
N HIS A 20 -0.05 -30.76 -46.86
CA HIS A 20 -0.97 -29.72 -46.38
C HIS A 20 -2.05 -30.16 -45.38
N LEU A 21 -2.02 -31.41 -44.90
CA LEU A 21 -2.99 -31.90 -43.89
C LEU A 21 -2.34 -32.35 -42.56
N ARG A 22 -1.10 -31.93 -42.30
CA ARG A 22 -0.41 -32.13 -41.00
C ARG A 22 -0.09 -30.83 -40.27
N SER A 23 -0.65 -29.69 -40.68
CA SER A 23 -0.43 -28.39 -40.01
C SER A 23 -1.57 -27.95 -39.09
N THR A 24 -2.74 -28.60 -39.10
CA THR A 24 -3.89 -28.13 -38.31
C THR A 24 -4.11 -28.85 -36.98
N VAL A 25 -3.55 -30.05 -36.78
CA VAL A 25 -3.65 -30.76 -35.48
C VAL A 25 -2.46 -30.55 -34.53
N ALA A 26 -1.39 -29.90 -34.99
CA ALA A 26 -0.29 -29.46 -34.12
C ALA A 26 -0.56 -28.10 -33.44
N SER A 27 -1.57 -27.36 -33.91
CA SER A 27 -1.93 -26.04 -33.37
C SER A 27 -2.94 -26.12 -32.22
N ALA A 28 -3.85 -27.09 -32.23
CA ALA A 28 -4.89 -27.23 -31.20
C ALA A 28 -4.37 -27.79 -29.86
N ALA A 29 -3.28 -28.56 -29.86
CA ALA A 29 -2.67 -29.08 -28.62
C ALA A 29 -1.71 -28.08 -27.93
N ALA A 30 -1.45 -26.92 -28.54
CA ALA A 30 -0.61 -25.87 -27.94
C ALA A 30 -1.39 -24.94 -26.98
N ALA A 31 -2.72 -25.05 -26.94
CA ALA A 31 -3.62 -24.15 -26.21
C ALA A 31 -3.84 -24.49 -24.73
N ALA A 32 -3.22 -25.55 -24.20
CA ALA A 32 -3.34 -25.94 -22.79
C ALA A 32 -1.99 -25.89 -22.05
N ARG A 33 -1.11 -24.93 -22.40
CA ARG A 33 0.05 -24.65 -21.57
C ARG A 33 -0.44 -23.77 -20.42
N PRO A 34 -0.40 -24.24 -19.14
CA PRO A 34 -0.75 -23.35 -18.02
C PRO A 34 0.14 -22.11 -18.11
N PRO A 35 -0.36 -20.91 -17.72
CA PRO A 35 0.45 -19.71 -17.75
C PRO A 35 1.75 -20.02 -17.02
N ARG A 36 2.88 -19.93 -17.73
CA ARG A 36 4.17 -20.08 -17.08
C ARG A 36 4.26 -18.90 -16.14
N VAL A 37 4.00 -19.14 -14.86
CA VAL A 37 4.15 -18.17 -13.79
C VAL A 37 5.56 -17.63 -13.97
N GLY A 38 5.62 -16.43 -14.54
CA GLY A 38 6.82 -15.92 -15.15
C GLY A 38 7.87 -15.79 -14.07
N ARG A 39 9.03 -16.43 -14.26
CA ARG A 39 10.19 -16.17 -13.42
C ARG A 39 10.33 -14.63 -13.32
N PRO A 40 10.33 -14.05 -12.11
CA PRO A 40 10.32 -12.59 -11.97
C PRO A 40 11.48 -12.01 -12.77
N SER A 41 11.19 -10.95 -13.52
CA SER A 41 12.22 -10.31 -14.34
C SER A 41 13.37 -9.89 -13.44
N LYS A 42 14.61 -9.93 -13.95
CA LYS A 42 15.80 -9.50 -13.19
C LYS A 42 15.63 -8.08 -12.61
N SER A 43 14.82 -7.25 -13.27
CA SER A 43 14.43 -5.93 -12.80
C SER A 43 13.50 -5.99 -11.57
N ALA A 44 12.41 -6.78 -11.64
CA ALA A 44 11.46 -6.91 -10.54
C ALA A 44 12.11 -7.42 -9.24
N ALA A 45 12.96 -8.45 -9.34
CA ALA A 45 13.67 -8.99 -8.18
C ALA A 45 14.63 -7.96 -7.54
N LYS A 46 15.23 -7.07 -8.33
CA LYS A 46 16.10 -5.99 -7.85
C LYS A 46 15.30 -4.89 -7.17
N HIS A 47 14.12 -4.55 -7.69
CA HIS A 47 13.23 -3.58 -7.08
C HIS A 47 12.70 -4.06 -5.73
N GLU A 48 12.24 -5.30 -5.66
CA GLU A 48 11.74 -5.93 -4.44
C GLU A 48 12.84 -5.98 -3.35
N ALA A 49 14.06 -6.41 -3.71
CA ALA A 49 15.19 -6.41 -2.78
C ALA A 49 15.50 -5.00 -2.24
N LYS A 50 15.40 -3.96 -3.09
CA LYS A 50 15.59 -2.57 -2.67
C LYS A 50 14.47 -2.11 -1.73
N GLN A 51 13.22 -2.48 -1.99
CA GLN A 51 12.07 -2.13 -1.14
C GLN A 51 12.24 -2.66 0.29
N PHE A 52 12.63 -3.94 0.44
CA PHE A 52 12.89 -4.53 1.76
C PHE A 52 14.10 -3.90 2.46
N GLN A 53 15.16 -3.56 1.72
CA GLN A 53 16.32 -2.88 2.28
C GLN A 53 15.98 -1.47 2.77
N ASP A 54 15.17 -0.72 2.03
CA ASP A 54 14.73 0.61 2.42
C ASP A 54 13.76 0.55 3.61
N LEU A 55 12.90 -0.46 3.69
CA LEU A 55 12.07 -0.75 4.86
C LEU A 55 12.90 -1.05 6.12
N ALA A 56 13.90 -1.92 6.01
CA ALA A 56 14.81 -2.23 7.12
C ALA A 56 15.48 -0.95 7.66
N ARG A 57 15.93 -0.07 6.76
CA ARG A 57 16.49 1.24 7.14
C ARG A 57 15.50 2.15 7.85
N GLN A 58 14.22 2.12 7.46
CA GLN A 58 13.19 2.90 8.12
C GLN A 58 12.91 2.37 9.53
N LEU A 59 12.80 1.05 9.68
CA LEU A 59 12.60 0.39 10.98
C LEU A 59 13.71 0.73 11.98
N THR A 60 14.98 0.73 11.56
CA THR A 60 16.13 1.08 12.44
C THR A 60 16.17 2.56 12.88
N ARG A 61 15.30 3.42 12.33
CA ARG A 61 15.17 4.82 12.75
C ARG A 61 14.02 5.04 13.72
N LEU A 62 13.18 4.02 13.95
CA LEU A 62 12.08 4.10 14.89
C LEU A 62 12.58 3.99 16.33
N THR A 63 11.83 4.58 17.26
CA THR A 63 12.06 4.44 18.69
C THR A 63 11.61 3.07 19.20
N GLU A 64 12.13 2.63 20.34
CA GLU A 64 11.77 1.33 20.94
C GLU A 64 10.26 1.20 21.19
N LYS A 65 9.61 2.27 21.66
CA LYS A 65 8.13 2.33 21.83
C LYS A 65 7.38 2.16 20.51
N GLN A 66 7.95 2.62 19.40
CA GLN A 66 7.38 2.49 18.06
C GLN A 66 7.62 1.09 17.48
N LEU A 67 8.70 0.42 17.85
CA LEU A 67 8.99 -0.96 17.43
C LEU A 67 8.12 -1.99 18.13
N VAL A 68 7.90 -1.86 19.45
CA VAL A 68 6.97 -2.72 20.22
C VAL A 68 5.57 -2.71 19.60
N ARG A 69 5.17 -1.56 19.07
CA ARG A 69 3.90 -1.37 18.38
C ARG A 69 3.79 -2.10 17.03
N LEU A 70 4.91 -2.31 16.34
CA LEU A 70 4.97 -3.03 15.06
C LEU A 70 5.27 -4.52 15.24
N GLN A 71 5.64 -4.96 16.45
CA GLN A 71 5.97 -6.35 16.77
C GLN A 71 4.94 -7.38 16.27
N PRO A 72 3.61 -7.16 16.36
CA PRO A 72 2.63 -8.14 15.89
C PRO A 72 2.65 -8.36 14.36
N LEU A 73 3.08 -7.35 13.59
CA LEU A 73 3.10 -7.39 12.12
C LEU A 73 4.42 -7.92 11.57
N VAL A 74 5.51 -7.70 12.30
CA VAL A 74 6.89 -7.90 11.81
C VAL A 74 7.54 -9.14 12.44
N GLY A 75 7.01 -9.60 13.58
CA GLY A 75 7.54 -10.72 14.34
C GLY A 75 8.68 -10.34 15.27
N GLU A 76 8.86 -11.12 16.34
CA GLU A 76 9.83 -10.87 17.42
C GLU A 76 11.29 -10.87 16.91
N GLN A 77 11.64 -11.82 16.04
CA GLN A 77 13.00 -11.95 15.49
C GLN A 77 13.45 -10.71 14.72
N VAL A 78 12.52 -10.06 14.01
CA VAL A 78 12.84 -8.84 13.27
C VAL A 78 13.01 -7.65 14.21
N VAL A 79 12.18 -7.55 15.26
CA VAL A 79 12.28 -6.50 16.28
C VAL A 79 13.64 -6.57 16.99
N ASP A 80 14.09 -7.76 17.36
CA ASP A 80 15.40 -7.96 17.97
C ASP A 80 16.55 -7.53 17.05
N ALA A 81 16.51 -7.96 15.79
CA ALA A 81 17.52 -7.59 14.80
C ALA A 81 17.55 -6.07 14.54
N VAL A 82 16.38 -5.42 14.51
CA VAL A 82 16.25 -3.96 14.39
C VAL A 82 16.79 -3.26 15.63
N GLY A 83 16.52 -3.77 16.84
CA GLY A 83 17.05 -3.25 18.09
C GLY A 83 18.58 -3.29 18.13
N LEU A 84 19.18 -4.39 17.68
CA LEU A 84 20.63 -4.50 17.54
C LEU A 84 21.19 -3.50 16.51
N ALA A 85 20.54 -3.36 15.36
CA ALA A 85 20.95 -2.42 14.33
C ALA A 85 20.86 -0.95 14.79
N ALA A 86 19.82 -0.60 15.56
CA ALA A 86 19.61 0.75 16.08
C ALA A 86 20.68 1.19 17.09
N ARG A 87 21.28 0.23 17.83
CA ARG A 87 22.38 0.48 18.78
C ARG A 87 23.72 0.75 18.10
N ILE A 88 23.88 0.32 16.84
CA ILE A 88 25.13 0.48 16.09
C ILE A 88 25.13 1.84 15.38
N SER A 89 26.25 2.56 15.44
CA SER A 89 26.41 3.85 14.74
C SER A 89 26.19 3.73 13.22
N ASN A 90 25.56 4.75 12.64
CA ASN A 90 25.17 4.82 11.22
C ASN A 90 26.34 4.71 10.24
N ARG A 91 27.58 5.01 10.68
CA ARG A 91 28.78 4.94 9.83
C ARG A 91 29.42 3.56 9.80
N ASN A 92 28.97 2.63 10.64
CA ASN A 92 29.59 1.31 10.78
C ASN A 92 29.01 0.32 9.77
N GLN A 93 29.89 -0.43 9.10
CA GLN A 93 29.45 -1.54 8.24
C GLN A 93 28.67 -2.62 9.00
N GLY A 94 28.90 -2.77 10.31
CA GLY A 94 28.11 -3.66 11.16
C GLY A 94 26.61 -3.34 11.12
N ARG A 95 26.24 -2.05 11.05
CA ARG A 95 24.84 -1.65 10.93
C ARG A 95 24.26 -2.02 9.57
N GLN A 96 25.00 -1.80 8.48
CA GLN A 96 24.55 -2.18 7.14
C GLN A 96 24.31 -3.69 7.02
N ARG A 97 25.16 -4.52 7.64
CA ARG A 97 24.96 -5.98 7.69
C ARG A 97 23.71 -6.36 8.47
N GLN A 98 23.45 -5.69 9.59
CA GLN A 98 22.22 -5.91 10.36
C GLN A 98 20.97 -5.44 9.59
N GLU A 99 21.01 -4.28 8.92
CA GLU A 99 19.93 -3.82 8.06
C GLU A 99 19.64 -4.83 6.92
N SER A 100 20.67 -5.45 6.33
CA SER A 100 20.49 -6.50 5.33
C SER A 100 19.94 -7.82 5.92
N LEU A 101 20.31 -8.17 7.16
CA LEU A 101 19.69 -9.30 7.87
C LEU A 101 18.21 -9.04 8.11
N VAL A 102 17.85 -7.85 8.61
CA VAL A 102 16.46 -7.42 8.78
C VAL A 102 15.70 -7.49 7.46
N ALA A 103 16.28 -6.99 6.36
CA ALA A 103 15.66 -7.06 5.04
C ALA A 103 15.42 -8.50 4.56
N LYS A 104 16.34 -9.42 4.88
CA LYS A 104 16.17 -10.85 4.59
C LYS A 104 15.01 -11.44 5.42
N LEU A 105 14.99 -11.19 6.73
CA LEU A 105 13.95 -11.69 7.62
C LEU A 105 12.55 -11.17 7.21
N LEU A 106 12.44 -9.89 6.85
CA LEU A 106 11.20 -9.31 6.34
C LEU A 106 10.70 -10.01 5.07
N ARG A 107 11.61 -10.44 4.18
CA ARG A 107 11.24 -11.17 2.97
C ARG A 107 10.76 -12.59 3.24
N GLU A 108 11.25 -13.19 4.32
CA GLU A 108 10.88 -14.55 4.75
C GLU A 108 9.58 -14.55 5.57
N SER A 109 9.30 -13.46 6.30
CA SER A 109 8.13 -13.36 7.16
C SER A 109 6.91 -12.67 6.53
N VAL A 110 7.12 -11.75 5.57
CA VAL A 110 6.06 -10.89 5.02
C VAL A 110 5.71 -11.31 3.60
N ILE A 111 4.42 -11.55 3.33
CA ILE A 111 3.93 -11.84 1.97
C ILE A 111 3.93 -10.52 1.16
N ALA A 112 4.14 -10.58 -0.16
CA ALA A 112 4.19 -9.38 -1.02
C ALA A 112 2.99 -8.41 -0.82
N THR A 113 1.80 -8.94 -0.53
CA THR A 113 0.58 -8.17 -0.24
C THR A 113 0.66 -7.40 1.09
N GLU A 114 1.40 -7.91 2.07
CA GLU A 114 1.57 -7.33 3.40
C GLU A 114 2.70 -6.28 3.45
N VAL A 115 3.58 -6.23 2.43
CA VAL A 115 4.65 -5.23 2.36
C VAL A 115 4.09 -3.81 2.31
N THR A 116 3.02 -3.59 1.53
CA THR A 116 2.34 -2.28 1.47
C THR A 116 1.68 -1.93 2.81
N GLN A 117 1.14 -2.93 3.50
CA GLN A 117 0.55 -2.77 4.82
C GLN A 117 1.62 -2.37 5.85
N LEU A 118 2.77 -3.05 5.81
CA LEU A 118 3.91 -2.76 6.66
C LEU A 118 4.48 -1.35 6.39
N GLN A 119 4.59 -0.94 5.13
CA GLN A 119 5.02 0.41 4.76
C GLN A 119 4.09 1.49 5.35
N ALA A 120 2.77 1.30 5.23
CA ALA A 120 1.80 2.21 5.81
C ALA A 120 1.90 2.25 7.35
N ALA A 121 2.05 1.09 7.99
CA ALA A 121 2.22 0.99 9.44
C ALA A 121 3.50 1.69 9.92
N VAL A 122 4.63 1.49 9.24
CA VAL A 122 5.90 2.19 9.56
C VAL A 122 5.74 3.71 9.42
N GLU A 123 5.06 4.17 8.38
CA GLU A 123 4.85 5.60 8.14
C GLU A 123 3.96 6.25 9.21
N SER A 124 2.83 5.63 9.56
CA SER A 124 1.93 6.14 10.61
C SER A 124 2.59 6.25 11.98
N VAL A 125 3.44 5.29 12.30
CA VAL A 125 4.19 5.24 13.54
C VAL A 125 5.24 6.35 13.54
N ARG A 126 5.89 6.61 12.41
CA ARG A 126 6.86 7.70 12.22
C ARG A 126 6.22 9.09 12.32
N THR A 127 5.05 9.29 11.72
CA THR A 127 4.31 10.57 11.76
C THR A 127 3.63 10.82 13.11
N GLY A 128 3.68 9.85 14.03
CA GLY A 128 3.08 9.94 15.36
C GLY A 128 1.55 9.86 15.34
N GLN A 129 0.99 9.25 14.30
CA GLN A 129 -0.45 9.13 14.09
C GLN A 129 -1.10 7.97 14.85
N GLY A 130 -0.31 7.02 15.37
CA GLY A 130 -0.81 5.82 16.08
C GLY A 130 -0.54 4.54 15.29
N ILE A 131 -0.90 3.37 15.84
CA ILE A 131 -0.84 2.10 15.11
C ILE A 131 -2.10 2.00 14.27
N ILE A 132 -1.89 1.69 13.00
CA ILE A 132 -2.92 1.27 12.08
C ILE A 132 -3.26 -0.19 12.36
N ALA A 133 -4.50 -0.48 12.75
CA ALA A 133 -5.00 -1.85 12.76
C ALA A 133 -5.28 -2.36 11.33
N ASN A 134 -5.62 -1.47 10.38
CA ASN A 134 -5.90 -1.82 8.99
C ASN A 134 -5.44 -0.72 7.97
N PRO A 135 -4.47 -1.00 7.08
CA PRO A 135 -3.94 -0.02 6.11
C PRO A 135 -4.98 0.46 5.09
N ALA A 136 -5.97 -0.36 4.75
CA ALA A 136 -7.06 0.07 3.87
C ALA A 136 -7.96 1.10 4.59
N ALA A 137 -8.26 0.86 5.87
CA ALA A 137 -8.98 1.82 6.70
C ALA A 137 -8.22 3.16 6.82
N GLU A 138 -6.89 3.12 6.86
CA GLU A 138 -6.08 4.33 6.93
C GLU A 138 -6.02 5.15 5.66
N GLN A 139 -5.91 4.48 4.50
CA GLN A 139 -6.06 5.17 3.22
C GLN A 139 -7.44 5.83 3.14
N GLN A 140 -8.48 5.13 3.57
CA GLN A 140 -9.84 5.66 3.59
C GLN A 140 -9.97 6.89 4.52
N VAL A 141 -9.43 6.82 5.74
CA VAL A 141 -9.41 7.93 6.69
C VAL A 141 -8.64 9.13 6.13
N GLN A 142 -7.53 8.89 5.44
CA GLN A 142 -6.73 9.94 4.81
C GLN A 142 -7.50 10.64 3.68
N LEU A 143 -8.19 9.87 2.83
CA LEU A 143 -9.03 10.39 1.75
C LEU A 143 -10.19 11.22 2.32
N TRP A 144 -10.89 10.71 3.33
CA TRP A 144 -11.94 11.47 4.02
C TRP A 144 -11.41 12.75 4.63
N LEU A 145 -10.27 12.71 5.32
CA LEU A 145 -9.70 13.91 5.93
C LEU A 145 -9.30 14.96 4.87
N GLN A 146 -8.70 14.53 3.76
CA GLN A 146 -8.37 15.44 2.64
C GLN A 146 -9.62 16.08 2.04
N ALA A 147 -10.65 15.28 1.78
CA ALA A 147 -11.90 15.77 1.19
C ALA A 147 -12.67 16.68 2.17
N LEU A 148 -12.71 16.35 3.46
CA LEU A 148 -13.29 17.18 4.50
C LEU A 148 -12.56 18.53 4.66
N LEU A 149 -11.23 18.53 4.57
CA LEU A 149 -10.45 19.78 4.59
C LEU A 149 -10.59 20.59 3.31
N ALA A 150 -10.91 19.95 2.18
CA ALA A 150 -11.23 20.60 0.92
C ALA A 150 -12.70 21.07 0.82
N ASP A 151 -13.46 20.96 1.91
CA ASP A 151 -14.87 21.34 2.00
C ASP A 151 -15.80 20.57 1.03
N ASP A 152 -15.43 19.32 0.71
CA ASP A 152 -16.22 18.44 -0.14
C ASP A 152 -17.47 17.92 0.60
N VAL A 153 -18.64 18.34 0.13
CA VAL A 153 -19.96 17.99 0.66
C VAL A 153 -20.24 16.49 0.55
N ALA A 154 -19.74 15.82 -0.49
CA ALA A 154 -19.96 14.38 -0.68
C ALA A 154 -19.22 13.56 0.37
N ALA A 155 -17.94 13.88 0.61
CA ALA A 155 -17.13 13.23 1.64
C ALA A 155 -17.64 13.52 3.05
N ALA A 156 -18.11 14.74 3.31
CA ALA A 156 -18.77 15.09 4.55
C ALA A 156 -20.02 14.23 4.79
N THR A 157 -20.86 14.06 3.77
CA THR A 157 -22.09 13.25 3.86
C THR A 157 -21.78 11.78 4.16
N GLN A 158 -20.76 11.20 3.51
CA GLN A 158 -20.34 9.82 3.80
C GLN A 158 -19.78 9.66 5.21
N ALA A 159 -18.87 10.54 5.63
CA ALA A 159 -18.28 10.47 6.97
C ALA A 159 -19.34 10.67 8.08
N PHE A 160 -20.29 11.58 7.89
CA PHE A 160 -21.40 11.78 8.83
C PHE A 160 -22.40 10.63 8.81
N GLY A 161 -22.66 10.00 7.66
CA GLY A 161 -23.51 8.80 7.57
C GLY A 161 -22.92 7.63 8.35
N LEU A 162 -21.61 7.42 8.27
CA LEU A 162 -20.90 6.38 9.04
C LEU A 162 -20.82 6.71 10.54
N ALA A 163 -20.65 7.99 10.89
CA ALA A 163 -20.74 8.43 12.27
C ALA A 163 -22.13 8.19 12.87
N GLN A 164 -23.19 8.38 12.07
CA GLN A 164 -24.55 8.13 12.50
C GLN A 164 -24.85 6.64 12.68
N SER A 165 -24.36 5.78 11.79
CA SER A 165 -24.57 4.33 11.87
C SER A 165 -23.82 3.65 13.03
N SER A 166 -22.76 4.29 13.54
CA SER A 166 -21.94 3.86 14.67
C SER A 166 -22.31 4.52 16.01
N GLY A 167 -23.28 5.44 16.02
CA GLY A 167 -23.71 6.17 17.23
C GLY A 167 -22.73 7.25 17.70
N ALA A 168 -21.80 7.70 16.86
CA ALA A 168 -20.84 8.76 17.20
C ALA A 168 -21.48 10.16 17.20
N ASP A 169 -20.93 11.06 18.01
CA ASP A 169 -21.43 12.44 18.13
C ASP A 169 -21.08 13.28 16.88
N LEU A 170 -22.09 13.52 16.05
CA LEU A 170 -21.99 14.34 14.84
C LEU A 170 -21.58 15.79 15.14
N GLN A 171 -21.96 16.35 16.29
CA GLN A 171 -21.62 17.71 16.67
C GLN A 171 -20.14 17.84 16.98
N GLN A 172 -19.57 16.84 17.66
CA GLN A 172 -18.14 16.77 17.95
C GLN A 172 -17.33 16.76 16.65
N ILE A 173 -17.72 15.97 15.65
CA ILE A 173 -17.02 15.89 14.36
C ILE A 173 -17.09 17.24 13.63
N ARG A 174 -18.27 17.88 13.59
CA ARG A 174 -18.43 19.22 12.97
C ARG A 174 -17.59 20.30 13.66
N GLN A 175 -17.51 20.26 14.99
CA GLN A 175 -16.69 21.20 15.75
C GLN A 175 -15.21 21.01 15.45
N LEU A 176 -14.73 19.77 15.44
CA LEU A 176 -13.35 19.44 15.11
C LEU A 176 -13.00 19.80 13.67
N LEU A 177 -13.92 19.62 12.73
CA LEU A 177 -13.72 20.02 11.33
C LEU A 177 -13.51 21.52 11.21
N ARG A 178 -14.39 22.33 11.82
CA ARG A 178 -14.23 23.79 11.84
C ARG A 178 -12.90 24.21 12.47
N GLN A 179 -12.50 23.58 13.57
CA GLN A 179 -11.21 23.85 14.19
C GLN A 179 -10.03 23.43 13.29
N ALA A 180 -10.15 22.32 12.57
CA ALA A 180 -9.12 21.79 11.66
C ALA A 180 -8.93 22.64 10.38
N GLN A 181 -9.96 23.35 9.95
CA GLN A 181 -9.93 24.30 8.84
C GLN A 181 -9.35 25.67 9.22
N GLN A 182 -9.16 25.96 10.52
CA GLN A 182 -8.58 27.24 10.95
C GLN A 182 -7.14 27.39 10.47
N THR A 183 -6.92 28.38 9.61
CA THR A 183 -5.59 28.79 9.16
C THR A 183 -5.29 30.20 9.64
N GLU A 184 -4.05 30.45 10.05
CA GLU A 184 -3.56 31.80 10.34
C GLU A 184 -2.80 32.33 9.13
N VAL A 185 -3.02 33.61 8.82
CA VAL A 185 -2.25 34.34 7.82
C VAL A 185 -0.88 34.60 8.43
N GLN A 186 0.17 34.06 7.81
CA GLN A 186 1.52 34.30 8.28
C GLN A 186 1.91 35.74 7.95
N PRO A 187 2.44 36.53 8.90
CA PRO A 187 3.00 37.83 8.57
C PRO A 187 4.15 37.63 7.56
N PRO A 188 4.33 38.53 6.58
CA PRO A 188 5.41 38.41 5.61
C PRO A 188 6.75 38.37 6.35
N PRO A 189 7.73 37.56 5.88
CA PRO A 189 9.03 37.50 6.51
C PRO A 189 9.63 38.91 6.50
N ALA A 190 9.96 39.42 7.67
CA ALA A 190 10.69 40.68 7.83
C ALA A 190 12.15 40.49 7.40
N ALA A 191 12.40 40.35 6.09
CA ALA A 191 13.71 40.52 5.48
C ALA A 191 13.57 40.61 3.95
N THR A 192 14.19 41.65 3.41
CA THR A 192 14.41 41.98 1.99
C THR A 192 13.21 42.46 1.18
N ALA A 193 13.25 43.74 0.82
CA ALA A 193 12.36 44.39 -0.14
C ALA A 193 12.35 43.62 -1.48
N PRO A 194 11.18 43.37 -2.10
CA PRO A 194 11.11 42.78 -3.42
C PRO A 194 11.36 43.83 -4.52
N PRO A 195 11.91 43.46 -5.69
CA PRO A 195 11.83 44.28 -6.89
C PRO A 195 10.36 44.36 -7.39
N ALA A 196 10.01 45.51 -7.96
CA ALA A 196 8.65 46.01 -8.16
C ALA A 196 7.77 45.29 -9.21
N ASP A 197 8.09 44.06 -9.65
CA ASP A 197 7.38 43.39 -10.77
C ASP A 197 7.04 41.91 -10.50
N ALA A 198 6.64 41.55 -9.28
CA ALA A 198 6.10 40.22 -9.00
C ALA A 198 4.61 40.30 -8.64
N ALA A 199 3.77 39.79 -9.54
CA ALA A 199 2.34 39.58 -9.32
C ALA A 199 2.10 38.98 -7.92
N ALA A 200 1.11 39.55 -7.21
CA ALA A 200 0.76 39.22 -5.84
C ALA A 200 0.49 37.71 -5.66
N VAL A 201 1.52 36.96 -5.24
CA VAL A 201 1.36 35.61 -4.72
C VAL A 201 0.65 35.76 -3.37
N PRO A 202 -0.53 35.15 -3.16
CA PRO A 202 -1.24 35.25 -1.88
C PRO A 202 -0.35 34.70 -0.75
N PRO A 203 -0.40 35.30 0.46
CA PRO A 203 0.41 34.84 1.58
C PRO A 203 0.08 33.38 1.88
N ALA A 204 1.11 32.55 2.03
CA ALA A 204 0.95 31.15 2.38
C ALA A 204 0.26 31.03 3.76
N SER A 205 -1.01 30.64 3.77
CA SER A 205 -1.76 30.37 4.99
C SER A 205 -1.28 29.07 5.62
N ARG A 206 -0.92 29.11 6.90
CA ARG A 206 -0.48 27.91 7.64
C ARG A 206 -1.54 27.51 8.66
N PRO A 207 -1.77 26.20 8.87
CA PRO A 207 -2.69 25.76 9.92
C PRO A 207 -2.15 26.18 11.29
N THR A 208 -3.04 26.63 12.17
CA THR A 208 -2.71 27.00 13.55
C THR A 208 -2.33 25.77 14.38
N ALA A 209 -1.66 25.95 15.52
CA ALA A 209 -1.37 24.83 16.42
C ALA A 209 -2.65 24.11 16.89
N LYS A 210 -3.73 24.87 17.11
CA LYS A 210 -5.07 24.35 17.42
C LYS A 210 -5.64 23.54 16.26
N ALA A 211 -5.48 24.00 15.03
CA ALA A 211 -5.93 23.27 13.84
C ALA A 211 -5.17 21.96 13.65
N LEU A 212 -3.86 21.93 13.92
CA LEU A 212 -3.08 20.70 13.89
C LEU A 212 -3.55 19.68 14.96
N SER A 213 -3.85 20.14 16.18
CA SER A 213 -4.40 19.27 17.22
C SER A 213 -5.81 18.77 16.88
N ALA A 214 -6.68 19.62 16.32
CA ALA A 214 -8.02 19.25 15.89
C ALA A 214 -7.98 18.22 14.74
N ARG A 215 -7.05 18.36 13.79
CA ARG A 215 -6.81 17.36 12.73
C ARG A 215 -6.42 16.00 13.31
N LYS A 216 -5.57 15.96 14.34
CA LYS A 216 -5.20 14.70 15.03
C LYS A 216 -6.41 14.07 15.72
N GLN A 217 -7.23 14.86 16.40
CA GLN A 217 -8.44 14.39 17.07
C GLN A 217 -9.49 13.88 16.06
N LEU A 218 -9.72 14.63 14.99
CA LEU A 218 -10.62 14.24 13.89
C LEU A 218 -10.17 12.91 13.27
N ARG A 219 -8.88 12.77 12.97
CA ARG A 219 -8.32 11.52 12.44
C ARG A 219 -8.56 10.35 13.37
N LYS A 220 -8.34 10.51 14.68
CA LYS A 220 -8.56 9.45 15.67
C LYS A 220 -10.02 9.00 15.69
N LEU A 221 -10.97 9.93 15.60
CA LEU A 221 -12.39 9.58 15.53
C LEU A 221 -12.73 8.84 14.24
N LEU A 222 -12.26 9.33 13.08
CA LEU A 222 -12.47 8.67 11.80
C LEU A 222 -11.87 7.25 11.76
N GLN A 223 -10.74 7.02 12.43
CA GLN A 223 -10.15 5.69 12.55
C GLN A 223 -11.05 4.74 13.34
N LEU A 224 -11.57 5.15 14.49
CA LEU A 224 -12.53 4.34 15.28
C LEU A 224 -13.80 4.02 14.48
N LEU A 225 -14.28 4.99 13.70
CA LEU A 225 -15.42 4.79 12.81
C LEU A 225 -15.13 3.76 11.71
N ALA A 226 -13.95 3.84 11.10
CA ALA A 226 -13.54 2.90 10.05
C ALA A 226 -13.36 1.48 10.62
N GLU A 227 -12.81 1.35 11.82
CA GLU A 227 -12.68 0.06 12.52
C GLU A 227 -14.04 -0.53 12.87
N HIS A 228 -14.99 0.28 13.37
CA HIS A 228 -16.35 -0.17 13.64
C HIS A 228 -17.11 -0.57 12.37
N ALA A 229 -16.95 0.19 11.28
CA ALA A 229 -17.54 -0.15 9.99
C ALA A 229 -16.98 -1.47 9.43
N ALA A 230 -15.67 -1.69 9.57
CA ALA A 230 -15.03 -2.95 9.18
C ALA A 230 -15.50 -4.14 10.03
N ALA A 231 -15.70 -3.94 11.34
CA ALA A 231 -16.23 -4.97 12.22
C ALA A 231 -17.68 -5.35 11.84
N LYS A 232 -18.53 -4.34 11.58
CA LYS A 232 -19.92 -4.57 11.17
C LYS A 232 -20.02 -5.32 9.83
N ALA A 233 -19.18 -4.98 8.86
CA ALA A 233 -19.12 -5.69 7.58
C ALA A 233 -18.74 -7.18 7.75
N ALA A 234 -17.92 -7.52 8.75
CA ALA A 234 -17.56 -8.91 9.04
C ALA A 234 -18.68 -9.69 9.76
N GLU A 235 -19.56 -9.00 10.51
CA GLU A 235 -20.73 -9.60 11.15
C GLU A 235 -21.87 -9.86 10.15
N ASP A 236 -22.05 -8.98 9.16
CA ASP A 236 -23.08 -9.14 8.11
C ASP A 236 -22.76 -10.26 7.09
N GLU A 237 -21.52 -10.77 7.07
CA GLU A 237 -21.08 -11.89 6.20
C GLU A 237 -21.17 -13.28 6.88
N GLN A 238 -21.57 -13.36 8.15
CA GLN A 238 -21.75 -14.62 8.91
C GLN A 238 -23.21 -15.06 8.97
#